data_AF-T0KWR1-F1
#
_entry.id   AF-T0KWR1-F1
#
_cell.length_a   1.000
_cell.length_b   1.000
_cell.length_c   1.000
_cell.angle_alpha   90.00
_cell.angle_beta   90.00
_cell.angle_gamma   90.00
#
_symmetry.space_group_name_H-M   'P 1'
#
loop_
_entity.id
_entity.type
_entity.pdbx_description
1 polymer ?
#
loop_
_entity_poly.entity_id
_entity_poly.type
_entity_poly.pdbx_seq_one_letter_code
_entity_poly.pdbx_strand_id
1 'polypeptide(L)'
;MVFFDYQVLENTVNFIYKNTLDPEQACKSLLIMLEKKNLNILKSIYIVGCVGINHLRYLEILERKYKERNEKINIEIPEEIKERRKSINASRLSLMIDDGDENDSKIIKFNDNFVMENKSEEEIADFFFYLKEKDILYNPDGLLYEYSKKIIEYTNIKELEEVAIISLYKLMCISSEFFTEYKHFISKGFKSDNYKIRSNCIISIGDFLLLYNSMVDEINILFEGLIDTNKIVRKNALLVIYNLLKRNILRLGNKSIYLSNLIFDEDEEIKLISRNIIYNMSENDNFIVTLVYEKFVKEINNSDLDFFLPLLKEKSREMIFLKLIKTSQNKDMLKVMYNKFNMSEKFINDIKHMEEFKILGVC
;
A
#
# COMPACT_ATOMS: atom_id res chain seq x y z
N MET A 1 -23.56 6.68 -27.70
CA MET A 1 -22.43 6.57 -26.75
C MET A 1 -22.96 6.76 -25.35
N VAL A 2 -22.87 5.75 -24.49
CA VAL A 2 -23.25 5.90 -23.08
C VAL A 2 -22.05 6.50 -22.35
N PHE A 3 -22.19 7.73 -21.85
CA PHE A 3 -21.18 8.39 -21.03
C PHE A 3 -20.95 7.57 -19.75
N PHE A 4 -19.75 7.02 -19.58
CA PHE A 4 -19.31 6.29 -18.40
C PHE A 4 -18.05 6.97 -17.86
N ASP A 5 -18.24 7.73 -16.79
CA ASP A 5 -17.21 8.51 -16.14
C ASP A 5 -17.19 8.15 -14.66
N TYR A 6 -16.08 7.54 -14.23
CA TYR A 6 -15.87 7.08 -12.86
C TYR A 6 -16.02 8.23 -11.86
N GLN A 7 -15.51 9.42 -12.19
CA GLN A 7 -15.52 10.57 -11.29
C GLN A 7 -16.94 11.11 -11.07
N VAL A 8 -17.76 11.14 -12.13
CA VAL A 8 -19.16 11.57 -12.01
C VAL A 8 -19.96 10.62 -11.13
N LEU A 9 -19.76 9.30 -11.29
CA LEU A 9 -20.45 8.29 -10.47
C LEU A 9 -20.01 8.39 -9.00
N GLU A 10 -18.71 8.52 -8.76
CA GLU A 10 -18.17 8.66 -7.41
C GLU A 10 -18.69 9.94 -6.72
N ASN A 11 -18.67 11.07 -7.43
CA ASN A 11 -19.21 12.33 -6.93
C ASN A 11 -20.71 12.24 -6.65
N THR A 12 -21.47 11.50 -7.45
CA THR A 12 -22.91 11.29 -7.25
C THR A 12 -23.17 10.53 -5.95
N VAL A 13 -22.46 9.42 -5.71
CA VAL A 13 -22.59 8.65 -4.46
C VAL A 13 -22.14 9.50 -3.28
N ASN A 14 -20.98 10.18 -3.37
CA ASN A 14 -20.51 11.09 -2.33
C ASN A 14 -21.52 12.20 -2.00
N PHE A 15 -22.22 12.72 -3.00
CA PHE A 15 -23.26 13.73 -2.81
C PHE A 15 -24.45 13.17 -2.04
N ILE A 16 -24.88 11.93 -2.32
CA ILE A 16 -25.95 11.26 -1.57
C ILE A 16 -25.57 11.20 -0.08
N TYR A 17 -24.42 10.62 0.26
CA TYR A 17 -23.98 10.48 1.66
C TYR A 17 -23.84 11.80 2.42
N LYS A 18 -23.61 12.92 1.72
CA LYS A 18 -23.50 14.25 2.35
C LYS A 18 -24.85 14.93 2.60
N ASN A 19 -25.88 14.62 1.81
CA ASN A 19 -27.11 15.41 1.76
C ASN A 19 -28.38 14.64 2.15
N THR A 20 -28.31 13.31 2.29
CA THR A 20 -29.46 12.50 2.70
C THR A 20 -29.34 12.04 4.14
N LEU A 21 -30.48 12.04 4.86
CA LEU A 21 -30.57 11.46 6.21
C LEU A 21 -30.39 9.94 6.20
N ASP A 22 -30.89 9.28 5.14
CA ASP A 22 -30.77 7.85 4.92
C ASP A 22 -30.08 7.58 3.57
N PRO A 23 -28.74 7.52 3.55
CA PRO A 23 -27.97 7.31 2.33
C PRO A 23 -28.13 5.91 1.74
N GLU A 24 -28.41 4.90 2.57
CA GLU A 24 -28.55 3.52 2.12
C GLU A 24 -29.80 3.38 1.24
N GLN A 25 -30.94 3.90 1.70
CA GLN A 25 -32.20 3.84 0.94
C GLN A 25 -32.13 4.68 -0.35
N ALA A 26 -31.43 5.81 -0.34
CA ALA A 26 -31.17 6.61 -1.53
C ALA A 26 -30.30 5.86 -2.55
N CYS A 27 -29.23 5.19 -2.09
CA CYS A 27 -28.37 4.36 -2.94
C CYS A 27 -29.11 3.14 -3.50
N LYS A 28 -29.97 2.50 -2.70
CA LYS A 28 -30.86 1.42 -3.14
C LYS A 28 -31.77 1.86 -4.28
N SER A 29 -32.40 3.02 -4.13
CA SER A 29 -33.26 3.62 -5.15
C SER A 29 -32.49 3.94 -6.44
N LEU A 30 -31.26 4.45 -6.32
CA LEU A 30 -30.37 4.72 -7.45
C LEU A 30 -30.02 3.44 -8.23
N LEU A 31 -29.61 2.38 -7.52
CA LEU A 31 -29.25 1.10 -8.13
C LEU A 31 -30.45 0.45 -8.84
N ILE A 32 -31.62 0.43 -8.20
CA ILE A 32 -32.86 -0.07 -8.81
C ILE A 32 -33.23 0.74 -10.07
N MET A 33 -33.05 2.06 -10.05
CA MET A 33 -33.31 2.90 -11.22
C MET A 33 -32.36 2.56 -12.38
N LEU A 34 -31.09 2.30 -12.09
CA LEU A 34 -30.09 1.95 -13.10
C LEU A 34 -30.35 0.58 -13.72
N GLU A 35 -30.77 -0.40 -12.92
CA GLU A 35 -31.19 -1.72 -13.39
C GLU A 35 -32.45 -1.62 -14.26
N LYS A 36 -33.50 -0.96 -13.79
CA LYS A 36 -34.79 -0.88 -14.52
C LYS A 36 -34.71 -0.17 -15.87
N LYS A 37 -33.83 0.82 -16.00
CA LYS A 37 -33.73 1.62 -17.22
C LYS A 37 -32.72 1.03 -18.24
N ASN A 38 -32.14 -0.15 -17.98
CA ASN A 38 -31.06 -0.76 -18.79
C ASN A 38 -29.90 0.23 -19.08
N LEU A 39 -29.65 1.17 -18.16
CA LEU A 39 -28.92 2.39 -18.52
C LEU A 39 -27.40 2.23 -18.61
N ASN A 40 -26.80 1.25 -17.93
CA ASN A 40 -25.46 0.67 -18.18
C ASN A 40 -25.09 -0.25 -17.00
N ILE A 41 -24.91 -1.55 -17.25
CA ILE A 41 -24.46 -2.50 -16.21
C ILE A 41 -23.12 -2.08 -15.58
N LEU A 42 -22.21 -1.46 -16.34
CA LEU A 42 -20.93 -0.95 -15.83
C LEU A 42 -21.12 0.13 -14.74
N LYS A 43 -22.13 0.99 -14.88
CA LYS A 43 -22.44 2.02 -13.88
C LYS A 43 -22.90 1.39 -12.57
N SER A 44 -23.79 0.40 -12.66
CA SER A 44 -24.28 -0.31 -11.48
C SER A 44 -23.14 -1.00 -10.75
N ILE A 45 -22.27 -1.73 -11.46
CA ILE A 45 -21.11 -2.42 -10.88
C ILE A 45 -20.21 -1.42 -10.15
N TYR A 46 -19.83 -0.32 -10.82
CA TYR A 46 -18.93 0.67 -10.21
C TYR A 46 -19.56 1.38 -8.99
N ILE A 47 -20.84 1.72 -9.07
CA ILE A 47 -21.56 2.37 -7.96
C ILE A 47 -21.58 1.47 -6.74
N VAL A 48 -21.76 0.17 -6.88
CA VAL A 48 -21.74 -0.76 -5.73
C VAL A 48 -20.41 -0.65 -4.97
N GLY A 49 -19.28 -0.63 -5.68
CA GLY A 49 -17.97 -0.39 -5.06
C GLY A 49 -17.87 0.99 -4.38
N CYS A 50 -18.40 2.05 -5.01
CA CYS A 50 -18.44 3.38 -4.41
C CYS A 50 -19.32 3.46 -3.15
N VAL A 51 -20.46 2.78 -3.13
CA VAL A 51 -21.36 2.66 -1.98
C VAL A 51 -20.64 1.94 -0.84
N GLY A 52 -19.91 0.87 -1.15
CA GLY A 52 -19.07 0.16 -0.17
C GLY A 52 -18.10 1.07 0.58
N ILE A 53 -17.27 1.83 -0.14
CA ILE A 53 -16.32 2.77 0.48
C ILE A 53 -17.02 3.89 1.23
N ASN A 54 -18.16 4.38 0.73
CA ASN A 54 -18.92 5.41 1.41
C ASN A 54 -19.60 4.91 2.68
N HIS A 55 -20.12 3.67 2.71
CA HIS A 55 -20.60 3.03 3.93
C HIS A 55 -19.48 2.92 4.95
N LEU A 56 -18.28 2.50 4.55
CA LEU A 56 -17.14 2.43 5.45
C LEU A 56 -16.83 3.79 6.09
N ARG A 57 -16.72 4.85 5.28
CA ARG A 57 -16.51 6.22 5.77
C ARG A 57 -17.64 6.71 6.68
N TYR A 58 -18.89 6.37 6.33
CA TYR A 58 -20.05 6.73 7.12
C TYR A 58 -20.03 6.07 8.49
N LEU A 59 -19.69 4.78 8.56
CA LEU A 59 -19.50 4.06 9.82
C LEU A 59 -18.38 4.66 10.67
N GLU A 60 -17.26 5.07 10.08
CA GLU A 60 -16.18 5.74 10.83
C GLU A 60 -16.64 7.07 11.47
N ILE A 61 -17.46 7.84 10.74
CA ILE A 61 -18.06 9.08 11.26
C ILE A 61 -19.04 8.78 12.41
N LEU A 62 -19.84 7.72 12.27
CA LEU A 62 -20.78 7.29 13.32
C LEU A 62 -20.02 6.78 14.54
N GLU A 63 -19.02 5.93 14.37
CA GLU A 63 -18.16 5.42 15.45
C GLU A 63 -17.58 6.57 16.27
N ARG A 64 -17.03 7.59 15.60
CA ARG A 64 -16.52 8.78 16.28
C ARG A 64 -17.59 9.51 17.09
N LYS A 65 -18.79 9.70 16.53
CA LYS A 65 -19.90 10.37 17.25
C LYS A 65 -20.38 9.56 18.46
N TYR A 66 -20.43 8.24 18.36
CA TYR A 66 -20.82 7.38 19.48
C TYR A 66 -19.78 7.43 20.61
N LYS A 67 -18.48 7.43 20.26
CA LYS A 67 -17.39 7.63 21.23
C LYS A 67 -17.47 9.00 21.90
N GLU A 68 -17.67 10.07 21.14
CA GLU A 68 -17.84 11.44 21.68
C GLU A 68 -19.01 11.56 22.67
N ARG A 69 -20.07 10.76 22.48
CA ARG A 69 -21.26 10.78 23.34
C ARG A 69 -21.21 9.78 24.50
N ASN A 70 -20.20 8.91 24.55
CA ASN A 70 -20.12 7.80 25.51
C ASN A 70 -21.41 6.97 25.60
N GLU A 71 -22.05 6.72 24.44
CA GLU A 71 -23.25 5.89 24.37
C GLU A 71 -22.91 4.41 24.65
N LYS A 72 -23.76 3.73 25.43
CA LYS A 72 -23.58 2.30 25.70
C LYS A 72 -24.20 1.46 24.60
N ILE A 73 -23.44 0.51 24.06
CA ILE A 73 -23.93 -0.44 23.07
C ILE A 73 -24.16 -1.78 23.77
N ASN A 74 -25.43 -2.16 23.93
CA ASN A 74 -25.83 -3.39 24.60
C ASN A 74 -26.00 -4.56 23.60
N ILE A 75 -24.98 -4.79 22.78
CA ILE A 75 -24.97 -5.90 21.82
C ILE A 75 -23.77 -6.78 22.14
N GLU A 76 -24.03 -8.07 22.37
CA GLU A 76 -22.98 -9.03 22.65
C GLU A 76 -22.24 -9.37 21.35
N ILE A 77 -20.96 -8.98 21.29
CA ILE A 77 -20.08 -9.25 20.14
C ILE A 77 -19.31 -10.54 20.40
N PRO A 78 -19.27 -11.50 19.45
CA PRO A 78 -18.48 -12.72 19.59
C PRO A 78 -17.00 -12.43 19.87
N GLU A 79 -16.38 -13.19 20.79
CA GLU A 79 -14.98 -13.00 21.16
C GLU A 79 -14.00 -13.12 19.98
N GLU A 80 -14.28 -14.01 19.01
CA GLU A 80 -13.48 -14.14 17.79
C GLU A 80 -13.35 -12.82 17.02
N ILE A 81 -14.42 -12.03 16.96
CA ILE A 81 -14.46 -10.74 16.27
C ILE A 81 -13.64 -9.69 17.04
N LYS A 82 -13.72 -9.70 18.37
CA LYS A 82 -12.91 -8.82 19.23
C LYS A 82 -11.43 -9.12 19.11
N GLU A 83 -11.05 -10.41 19.17
CA GLU A 83 -9.67 -10.86 19.01
C GLU A 83 -9.11 -10.50 17.64
N ARG A 84 -9.89 -10.70 16.57
CA ARG A 84 -9.50 -10.32 15.21
C ARG A 84 -9.24 -8.81 15.09
N ARG A 85 -10.12 -7.97 15.65
CA ARG A 85 -9.90 -6.51 15.69
C ARG A 85 -8.60 -6.15 16.40
N LYS A 86 -8.38 -6.73 17.58
CA LYS A 86 -7.17 -6.51 18.39
C LYS A 86 -5.91 -6.93 17.64
N SER A 87 -5.94 -8.08 16.97
CA SER A 87 -4.83 -8.58 16.16
C SER A 87 -4.48 -7.63 15.00
N ILE A 88 -5.49 -7.18 14.23
CA ILE A 88 -5.30 -6.22 13.13
C ILE A 88 -4.75 -4.88 13.64
N ASN A 89 -5.27 -4.38 14.77
CA ASN A 89 -4.78 -3.14 15.34
C ASN A 89 -3.34 -3.28 15.85
N ALA A 90 -3.02 -4.38 16.53
CA ALA A 90 -1.68 -4.66 17.02
C ALA A 90 -0.65 -4.73 15.88
N SER A 91 -0.99 -5.35 14.74
CA SER A 91 -0.09 -5.42 13.59
C SER A 91 0.12 -4.07 12.91
N ARG A 92 -0.84 -3.15 12.98
CA ARG A 92 -0.65 -1.76 12.52
C ARG A 92 0.23 -0.97 13.48
N LEU A 93 0.02 -1.07 14.79
CA LEU A 93 0.81 -0.36 15.79
C LEU A 93 2.28 -0.81 15.80
N SER A 94 2.55 -2.11 15.62
CA SER A 94 3.92 -2.62 15.61
C SER A 94 4.78 -2.03 14.48
N LEU A 95 4.17 -1.59 13.38
CA LEU A 95 4.86 -0.91 12.28
C LEU A 95 5.15 0.57 12.56
N MET A 96 4.36 1.19 13.45
CA MET A 96 4.48 2.61 13.78
C MET A 96 5.50 2.89 14.90
N ILE A 97 5.78 1.89 15.75
CA ILE A 97 6.67 2.04 16.92
C ILE A 97 8.18 1.90 16.55
N ASP A 98 8.52 1.41 15.36
CA ASP A 98 9.90 1.04 15.01
C ASP A 98 10.82 2.23 14.64
N ASP A 99 10.35 3.48 14.72
CA ASP A 99 11.20 4.68 14.58
C ASP A 99 11.10 5.58 15.83
N GLY A 100 12.21 5.67 16.56
CA GLY A 100 12.40 6.54 17.72
C GLY A 100 12.65 8.01 17.36
N ASP A 101 11.80 8.61 16.52
CA ASP A 101 11.86 10.05 16.19
C ASP A 101 10.48 10.72 16.42
N GLU A 102 10.39 11.48 17.51
CA GLU A 102 9.16 12.09 18.05
C GLU A 102 8.55 13.24 17.23
N ASN A 103 9.13 13.65 16.09
CA ASN A 103 8.89 15.02 15.60
C ASN A 103 8.09 15.23 14.31
N ASP A 104 7.58 14.20 13.63
CA ASP A 104 6.74 14.42 12.41
C ASP A 104 5.44 13.58 12.33
N SER A 105 4.86 13.27 13.48
CA SER A 105 3.57 12.56 13.63
C SER A 105 2.34 13.47 13.45
N LYS A 106 2.33 14.38 12.46
CA LYS A 106 1.20 15.31 12.22
C LYS A 106 0.31 15.02 11.01
N ILE A 107 0.59 14.03 10.17
CA ILE A 107 -0.22 13.82 8.94
C ILE A 107 -0.95 12.47 8.86
N ILE A 108 -0.78 11.55 9.83
CA ILE A 108 -1.63 10.35 9.92
C ILE A 108 -1.96 10.09 11.38
N LYS A 109 -2.78 10.98 11.96
CA LYS A 109 -3.61 10.62 13.11
C LYS A 109 -4.78 9.76 12.62
N PHE A 110 -4.50 8.53 12.23
CA PHE A 110 -5.55 7.50 12.29
C PHE A 110 -5.64 7.10 13.76
N ASN A 111 -6.42 7.86 14.53
CA ASN A 111 -6.89 7.56 15.90
C ASN A 111 -5.86 7.38 17.05
N ASP A 112 -4.60 7.76 16.92
CA ASP A 112 -3.67 7.68 18.06
C ASP A 112 -3.72 8.91 18.98
N ASN A 113 -4.79 8.98 19.76
CA ASN A 113 -4.84 9.72 21.02
C ASN A 113 -5.72 9.01 22.07
N PHE A 114 -5.84 7.67 21.99
CA PHE A 114 -6.65 6.87 22.92
C PHE A 114 -5.92 5.58 23.34
N VAL A 115 -4.81 5.74 24.07
CA VAL A 115 -4.55 4.83 25.20
C VAL A 115 -5.25 5.47 26.40
N MET A 116 -6.57 5.35 26.43
CA MET A 116 -7.39 5.67 27.59
C MET A 116 -8.31 4.48 27.84
N GLU A 117 -8.29 4.01 29.08
CA GLU A 117 -8.94 2.84 29.65
C GLU A 117 -10.48 2.96 29.68
N ASN A 118 -11.11 3.39 28.59
CA ASN A 118 -12.56 3.53 28.50
C ASN A 118 -13.17 2.26 27.89
N LYS A 119 -13.59 1.32 28.75
CA LYS A 119 -14.28 0.08 28.35
C LYS A 119 -15.45 0.33 27.38
N SER A 120 -16.16 1.45 27.51
CA SER A 120 -17.26 1.84 26.60
C SER A 120 -16.78 2.14 25.18
N GLU A 121 -15.60 2.72 25.00
CA GLU A 121 -15.06 3.00 23.66
C GLU A 121 -14.58 1.73 22.96
N GLU A 122 -14.06 0.78 23.72
CA GLU A 122 -13.69 -0.55 23.22
C GLU A 122 -14.94 -1.31 22.74
N GLU A 123 -16.01 -1.30 23.53
CA GLU A 123 -17.31 -1.89 23.16
C GLU A 123 -17.89 -1.24 21.89
N ILE A 124 -17.79 0.09 21.76
CA ILE A 124 -18.19 0.81 20.53
C ILE A 124 -17.33 0.34 19.34
N ALA A 125 -16.01 0.30 19.50
CA ALA A 125 -15.12 -0.13 18.42
C ALA A 125 -15.36 -1.59 18.00
N ASP A 126 -15.63 -2.48 18.95
CA ASP A 126 -15.99 -3.88 18.70
C ASP A 126 -17.29 -3.99 17.90
N PHE A 127 -18.31 -3.19 18.26
CA PHE A 127 -19.59 -3.17 17.54
C PHE A 127 -19.43 -2.68 16.09
N PHE A 128 -18.74 -1.55 15.87
CA PHE A 128 -18.55 -1.04 14.51
C PHE A 128 -17.66 -1.95 13.66
N PHE A 129 -16.70 -2.66 14.28
CA PHE A 129 -15.94 -3.70 13.59
C PHE A 129 -16.81 -4.90 13.23
N TYR A 130 -17.71 -5.33 14.13
CA TYR A 130 -18.68 -6.38 13.85
C TYR A 130 -19.59 -6.03 12.66
N LEU A 131 -20.10 -4.78 12.59
CA LEU A 131 -20.91 -4.34 11.43
C LEU A 131 -20.15 -4.48 10.11
N LYS A 132 -18.87 -4.11 10.11
CA LYS A 132 -18.00 -4.26 8.93
C LYS A 132 -17.84 -5.73 8.53
N GLU A 133 -17.60 -6.62 9.49
CA GLU A 133 -17.30 -8.03 9.22
C GLU A 133 -18.52 -8.91 8.96
N LYS A 134 -19.69 -8.60 9.54
CA LYS A 134 -20.84 -9.52 9.53
C LYS A 134 -22.15 -8.92 9.04
N ASP A 135 -22.26 -7.59 8.97
CA ASP A 135 -23.50 -6.94 8.55
C ASP A 135 -23.42 -6.48 7.10
N ILE A 136 -22.54 -5.54 6.77
CA ILE A 136 -22.57 -4.81 5.48
C ILE A 136 -22.60 -5.73 4.24
N LEU A 137 -21.78 -6.78 4.22
CA LEU A 137 -21.62 -7.67 3.06
C LEU A 137 -22.31 -9.03 3.23
N TYR A 138 -22.73 -9.38 4.45
CA TYR A 138 -23.17 -10.73 4.80
C TYR A 138 -24.62 -10.80 5.31
N ASN A 139 -25.23 -9.67 5.68
CA ASN A 139 -26.63 -9.61 6.09
C ASN A 139 -27.57 -9.66 4.86
N PRO A 140 -28.45 -10.68 4.74
CA PRO A 140 -29.38 -10.79 3.62
C PRO A 140 -30.30 -9.59 3.37
N ASP A 141 -30.61 -8.82 4.41
CA ASP A 141 -31.46 -7.63 4.31
C ASP A 141 -30.67 -6.36 3.92
N GLY A 142 -29.34 -6.42 4.00
CA GLY A 142 -28.44 -5.30 3.72
C GLY A 142 -28.33 -4.99 2.23
N LEU A 143 -28.11 -3.71 1.89
CA LEU A 143 -28.04 -3.27 0.50
C LEU A 143 -26.99 -4.02 -0.32
N LEU A 144 -25.80 -4.27 0.23
CA LEU A 144 -24.66 -4.79 -0.54
C LEU A 144 -24.61 -6.32 -0.66
N TYR A 145 -25.47 -7.06 0.06
CA TYR A 145 -25.41 -8.52 0.13
C TYR A 145 -25.55 -9.22 -1.23
N GLU A 146 -26.62 -8.92 -1.98
CA GLU A 146 -26.82 -9.54 -3.29
C GLU A 146 -25.87 -8.95 -4.36
N TYR A 147 -25.48 -7.67 -4.21
CA TYR A 147 -24.58 -7.04 -5.18
C TYR A 147 -23.13 -7.48 -5.03
N SER A 148 -22.66 -7.82 -3.83
CA SER A 148 -21.30 -8.34 -3.61
C SER A 148 -21.11 -9.67 -4.35
N LYS A 149 -22.09 -10.57 -4.26
CA LYS A 149 -22.13 -11.84 -5.01
C LYS A 149 -22.11 -11.62 -6.52
N LYS A 150 -22.98 -10.74 -7.03
CA LYS A 150 -23.03 -10.38 -8.46
C LYS A 150 -21.70 -9.80 -8.97
N ILE A 151 -21.02 -8.96 -8.16
CA ILE A 151 -19.70 -8.41 -8.53
C ILE A 151 -18.71 -9.54 -8.81
N ILE A 152 -18.68 -10.57 -7.96
CA ILE A 152 -17.77 -11.71 -8.13
C ILE A 152 -18.07 -12.44 -9.45
N GLU A 153 -19.34 -12.67 -9.78
CA GLU A 153 -19.73 -13.26 -11.06
C GLU A 153 -19.27 -12.41 -12.26
N TYR A 154 -19.41 -11.09 -12.17
CA TYR A 154 -19.00 -10.17 -13.24
C TYR A 154 -17.49 -10.10 -13.47
N THR A 155 -16.66 -10.54 -12.51
CA THR A 155 -15.21 -10.66 -12.73
C THR A 155 -14.83 -11.72 -13.76
N ASN A 156 -15.75 -12.62 -14.12
CA ASN A 156 -15.52 -13.64 -15.14
C ASN A 156 -16.02 -13.22 -16.54
N ILE A 157 -16.63 -12.04 -16.66
CA ILE A 157 -17.15 -11.51 -17.93
C ILE A 157 -16.16 -10.46 -18.45
N LYS A 158 -15.50 -10.75 -19.58
CA LYS A 158 -14.37 -9.98 -20.10
C LYS A 158 -14.67 -8.49 -20.30
N GLU A 159 -15.87 -8.15 -20.77
CA GLU A 159 -16.31 -6.77 -21.00
C GLU A 159 -16.58 -5.99 -19.71
N LEU A 160 -16.80 -6.70 -18.59
CA LEU A 160 -17.13 -6.13 -17.29
C LEU A 160 -15.98 -6.25 -16.28
N GLU A 161 -15.00 -7.10 -16.57
CA GLU A 161 -13.94 -7.54 -15.67
C GLU A 161 -13.22 -6.35 -15.03
N GLU A 162 -12.82 -5.34 -15.80
CA GLU A 162 -12.12 -4.16 -15.26
C GLU A 162 -12.91 -3.47 -14.15
N VAL A 163 -14.19 -3.17 -14.41
CA VAL A 163 -15.05 -2.45 -13.47
C VAL A 163 -15.44 -3.34 -12.29
N ALA A 164 -15.67 -4.63 -12.55
CA ALA A 164 -15.98 -5.63 -11.53
C ALA A 164 -14.81 -5.81 -10.56
N ILE A 165 -13.58 -5.92 -11.06
CA ILE A 165 -12.37 -6.06 -10.23
C ILE A 165 -12.14 -4.81 -9.37
N ILE A 166 -12.26 -3.60 -9.92
CA ILE A 166 -12.15 -2.38 -9.11
C ILE A 166 -13.19 -2.37 -7.99
N SER A 167 -14.42 -2.76 -8.31
CA SER A 167 -15.52 -2.76 -7.35
C SER A 167 -15.32 -3.84 -6.29
N LEU A 168 -14.85 -5.02 -6.68
CA LEU A 168 -14.46 -6.10 -5.78
C LEU A 168 -13.38 -5.64 -4.80
N TYR A 169 -12.30 -5.01 -5.29
CA TYR A 169 -11.24 -4.50 -4.43
C TYR A 169 -11.75 -3.45 -3.44
N LYS A 170 -12.66 -2.57 -3.87
CA LYS A 170 -13.32 -1.63 -2.96
C LYS A 170 -14.15 -2.32 -1.87
N LEU A 171 -14.85 -3.41 -2.20
CA LEU A 171 -15.59 -4.20 -1.19
C LEU A 171 -14.65 -4.93 -0.23
N MET A 172 -13.50 -5.42 -0.72
CA MET A 172 -12.47 -6.04 0.12
C MET A 172 -11.90 -5.08 1.16
N CYS A 173 -11.95 -3.75 0.96
CA CYS A 173 -11.55 -2.78 1.99
C CYS A 173 -12.51 -2.69 3.19
N ILE A 174 -13.70 -3.27 3.10
CA ILE A 174 -14.73 -3.16 4.15
C ILE A 174 -14.52 -4.21 5.24
N SER A 175 -14.30 -5.46 4.86
CA SER A 175 -14.22 -6.62 5.75
C SER A 175 -12.93 -7.40 5.50
N SER A 176 -12.19 -7.68 6.57
CA SER A 176 -11.02 -8.56 6.55
C SER A 176 -11.39 -10.00 6.20
N GLU A 177 -12.59 -10.45 6.56
CA GLU A 177 -13.14 -11.75 6.17
C GLU A 177 -13.36 -11.81 4.65
N PHE A 178 -14.04 -10.81 4.09
CA PHE A 178 -14.29 -10.72 2.66
C PHE A 178 -12.97 -10.56 1.87
N PHE A 179 -12.02 -9.78 2.39
CA PHE A 179 -10.66 -9.73 1.85
C PHE A 179 -10.02 -11.11 1.80
N THR A 180 -10.07 -11.87 2.89
CA THR A 180 -9.45 -13.21 2.99
C THR A 180 -10.08 -14.20 2.02
N GLU A 181 -11.40 -14.15 1.85
CA GLU A 181 -12.16 -15.00 0.93
C GLU A 181 -11.76 -14.77 -0.53
N TYR A 182 -11.56 -13.49 -0.91
CA TYR A 182 -11.34 -13.09 -2.30
C TYR A 182 -9.91 -12.62 -2.63
N LYS A 183 -8.94 -12.72 -1.71
CA LYS A 183 -7.55 -12.25 -1.94
C LYS A 183 -6.86 -12.87 -3.16
N HIS A 184 -7.26 -14.07 -3.56
CA HIS A 184 -6.74 -14.73 -4.77
C HIS A 184 -6.97 -13.90 -6.06
N PHE A 185 -7.95 -13.00 -6.09
CA PHE A 185 -8.17 -12.06 -7.19
C PHE A 185 -7.07 -11.01 -7.35
N ILE A 186 -6.23 -10.77 -6.33
CA ILE A 186 -5.06 -9.89 -6.42
C ILE A 186 -4.04 -10.50 -7.38
N SER A 187 -3.63 -11.74 -7.11
CA SER A 187 -2.71 -12.48 -7.97
C SER A 187 -3.26 -12.68 -9.39
N LYS A 188 -4.57 -12.95 -9.54
CA LYS A 188 -5.22 -13.04 -10.87
C LYS A 188 -5.19 -11.69 -11.59
N GLY A 189 -5.54 -10.60 -10.90
CA GLY A 189 -5.59 -9.26 -11.46
C GLY A 189 -4.22 -8.76 -11.94
N PHE A 190 -3.16 -9.01 -11.17
CA PHE A 190 -1.80 -8.63 -11.57
C PHE A 190 -1.28 -9.40 -12.79
N LYS A 191 -1.78 -10.61 -13.05
CA LYS A 191 -1.45 -11.39 -14.25
C LYS A 191 -2.33 -11.07 -15.47
N SER A 192 -3.25 -10.12 -15.36
CA SER A 192 -4.16 -9.75 -16.46
C SER A 192 -3.40 -9.07 -17.61
N ASP A 193 -3.82 -9.35 -18.84
CA ASP A 193 -3.34 -8.65 -20.04
C ASP A 193 -3.75 -7.16 -20.04
N ASN A 194 -4.84 -6.81 -19.35
CA ASN A 194 -5.31 -5.43 -19.24
C ASN A 194 -4.49 -4.66 -18.20
N TYR A 195 -3.66 -3.73 -18.67
CA TYR A 195 -2.82 -2.89 -17.81
C TYR A 195 -3.62 -2.09 -16.77
N LYS A 196 -4.89 -1.76 -17.04
CA LYS A 196 -5.75 -1.05 -16.08
C LYS A 196 -6.07 -1.94 -14.90
N ILE A 197 -6.36 -3.23 -15.13
CA ILE A 197 -6.59 -4.21 -14.04
C ILE A 197 -5.33 -4.35 -13.19
N ARG A 198 -4.16 -4.53 -13.82
CA ARG A 198 -2.87 -4.59 -13.10
C ARG A 198 -2.61 -3.32 -12.30
N SER A 199 -2.88 -2.16 -12.88
CA SER A 199 -2.72 -0.86 -12.23
C SER A 199 -3.65 -0.69 -11.02
N ASN A 200 -4.92 -1.09 -11.15
CA ASN A 200 -5.86 -1.08 -10.03
C ASN A 200 -5.45 -2.07 -8.93
N CYS A 201 -4.93 -3.24 -9.30
CA CYS A 201 -4.39 -4.21 -8.34
C CYS A 201 -3.26 -3.61 -7.49
N ILE A 202 -2.32 -2.90 -8.12
CA ILE A 202 -1.21 -2.24 -7.42
C ILE A 202 -1.71 -1.19 -6.43
N ILE A 203 -2.68 -0.36 -6.83
CA ILE A 203 -3.28 0.64 -5.94
C ILE A 203 -3.96 -0.05 -4.75
N SER A 204 -4.80 -1.06 -5.03
CA SER A 204 -5.56 -1.77 -4.00
C SER A 204 -4.66 -2.52 -3.00
N ILE A 205 -3.53 -3.09 -3.44
CA ILE A 205 -2.55 -3.68 -2.51
C ILE A 205 -2.05 -2.63 -1.50
N GLY A 206 -1.83 -1.39 -1.94
CA GLY A 206 -1.49 -0.28 -1.05
C GLY A 206 -2.56 -0.05 0.03
N ASP A 207 -3.83 -0.03 -0.37
CA ASP A 207 -4.97 0.10 0.56
C ASP A 207 -5.07 -1.10 1.51
N PHE A 208 -4.90 -2.32 1.00
CA PHE A 208 -4.93 -3.53 1.81
C PHE A 208 -3.76 -3.61 2.80
N LEU A 209 -2.58 -3.10 2.46
CA LEU A 209 -1.47 -3.03 3.41
C LEU A 209 -1.71 -2.02 4.53
N LEU A 210 -2.44 -0.94 4.25
CA LEU A 210 -2.89 0.01 5.26
C LEU A 210 -3.96 -0.59 6.18
N LEU A 211 -4.83 -1.45 5.62
CA LEU A 211 -5.96 -2.02 6.35
C LEU A 211 -5.61 -3.34 7.07
N TYR A 212 -4.92 -4.25 6.41
CA TYR A 212 -4.76 -5.64 6.83
C TYR A 212 -3.31 -6.10 6.69
N ASN A 213 -2.32 -5.27 7.06
CA ASN A 213 -0.89 -5.50 6.78
C ASN A 213 -0.44 -6.97 6.92
N SER A 214 -0.72 -7.59 8.07
CA SER A 214 -0.32 -8.97 8.38
C SER A 214 -1.02 -10.06 7.57
N MET A 215 -2.04 -9.72 6.78
CA MET A 215 -2.83 -10.64 5.95
C MET A 215 -2.48 -10.53 4.46
N VAL A 216 -1.66 -9.55 4.06
CA VAL A 216 -1.28 -9.33 2.67
C VAL A 216 0.02 -10.09 2.38
N ASP A 217 -0.11 -11.22 1.68
CA ASP A 217 1.03 -12.09 1.35
C ASP A 217 1.76 -11.58 0.08
N GLU A 218 1.06 -10.87 -0.80
CA GLU A 218 1.50 -10.52 -2.14
C GLU A 218 2.29 -9.20 -2.24
N ILE A 219 3.02 -8.79 -1.20
CA ILE A 219 3.84 -7.55 -1.20
C ILE A 219 4.81 -7.50 -2.39
N ASN A 220 5.29 -8.67 -2.81
CA ASN A 220 6.15 -8.87 -3.97
C ASN A 220 5.60 -8.26 -5.27
N ILE A 221 4.27 -8.25 -5.44
CA ILE A 221 3.59 -7.69 -6.61
C ILE A 221 3.89 -6.19 -6.75
N LEU A 222 4.02 -5.45 -5.64
CA LEU A 222 4.35 -4.02 -5.69
C LEU A 222 5.70 -3.78 -6.38
N PHE A 223 6.70 -4.58 -6.04
CA PHE A 223 8.03 -4.47 -6.63
C PHE A 223 8.07 -4.98 -8.07
N GLU A 224 7.31 -6.02 -8.40
CA GLU A 224 7.13 -6.49 -9.79
C GLU A 224 6.41 -5.45 -10.65
N GLY A 225 5.51 -4.66 -10.07
CA GLY A 225 4.86 -3.53 -10.74
C GLY A 225 5.84 -2.45 -11.19
N LEU A 226 7.01 -2.30 -10.54
CA LEU A 226 8.05 -1.34 -10.94
C LEU A 226 8.73 -1.72 -12.27
N ILE A 227 8.62 -2.97 -12.71
CA ILE A 227 9.19 -3.44 -13.98
C ILE A 227 8.11 -3.79 -15.02
N ASP A 228 6.87 -3.36 -14.80
CA ASP A 228 5.77 -3.59 -15.74
C ASP A 228 6.05 -2.93 -17.10
N THR A 229 5.59 -3.57 -18.18
CA THR A 229 5.72 -3.04 -19.54
C THR A 229 4.96 -1.72 -19.72
N ASN A 230 3.87 -1.52 -18.98
CA ASN A 230 3.06 -0.32 -19.04
C ASN A 230 3.49 0.72 -18.00
N LYS A 231 3.78 1.94 -18.48
CA LYS A 231 4.21 3.06 -17.64
C LYS A 231 3.22 3.46 -16.54
N ILE A 232 1.91 3.29 -16.74
CA ILE A 232 0.90 3.65 -15.73
C ILE A 232 0.99 2.68 -14.55
N VAL A 233 1.26 1.40 -14.80
CA VAL A 233 1.47 0.40 -13.74
C VAL A 233 2.75 0.72 -12.98
N ARG A 234 3.87 0.97 -13.67
CA ARG A 234 5.14 1.37 -13.04
C ARG A 234 5.01 2.63 -12.19
N LYS A 235 4.37 3.67 -12.72
CA LYS A 235 4.12 4.93 -12.00
C LYS A 235 3.30 4.70 -10.74
N ASN A 236 2.21 3.93 -10.82
CA ASN A 236 1.38 3.65 -9.65
C ASN A 236 2.11 2.79 -8.62
N ALA A 237 2.89 1.80 -9.05
CA ALA A 237 3.73 1.00 -8.15
C ALA A 237 4.75 1.86 -7.40
N LEU A 238 5.43 2.76 -8.11
CA LEU A 238 6.39 3.70 -7.53
C LEU A 238 5.74 4.61 -6.48
N LEU A 239 4.57 5.18 -6.79
CA LEU A 239 3.86 6.07 -5.86
C LEU A 239 3.30 5.32 -4.64
N VAL A 240 2.76 4.12 -4.83
CA VAL A 240 2.27 3.27 -3.72
C VAL A 240 3.44 2.87 -2.81
N ILE A 241 4.54 2.37 -3.37
CA ILE A 241 5.75 2.01 -2.61
C ILE A 241 6.27 3.22 -1.83
N TYR A 242 6.36 4.39 -2.45
CA TYR A 242 6.79 5.60 -1.76
C TYR A 242 5.88 5.97 -0.58
N ASN A 243 4.56 5.93 -0.77
CA ASN A 243 3.61 6.21 0.31
C ASN A 243 3.72 5.18 1.45
N LEU A 244 3.92 3.89 1.14
CA LEU A 244 4.09 2.85 2.16
C LEU A 244 5.42 2.96 2.91
N LEU A 245 6.51 3.32 2.23
CA LEU A 245 7.81 3.59 2.83
C LEU A 245 7.75 4.81 3.76
N LYS A 246 7.13 5.91 3.31
CA LYS A 246 6.95 7.12 4.13
C LYS A 246 6.15 6.85 5.42
N ARG A 247 5.29 5.84 5.40
CA ARG A 247 4.46 5.42 6.54
C ARG A 247 5.12 4.31 7.38
N ASN A 248 6.34 3.88 7.04
CA ASN A 248 7.03 2.74 7.66
C ASN A 248 6.27 1.40 7.61
N ILE A 249 5.34 1.27 6.66
CA ILE A 249 4.54 0.05 6.45
C ILE A 249 5.32 -0.97 5.62
N LEU A 250 6.10 -0.48 4.66
CA LEU A 250 6.95 -1.29 3.80
C LEU A 250 8.40 -1.09 4.21
N ARG A 251 9.16 -2.19 4.29
CA ARG A 251 10.62 -2.15 4.47
C ARG A 251 11.29 -2.57 3.19
N LEU A 252 12.40 -1.90 2.87
CA LEU A 252 13.21 -2.29 1.73
C LEU A 252 13.95 -3.59 2.03
N GLY A 253 14.05 -4.43 1.01
CA GLY A 253 14.90 -5.63 1.00
C GLY A 253 15.56 -5.78 -0.37
N ASN A 254 15.91 -7.01 -0.72
CA ASN A 254 16.60 -7.36 -1.97
C ASN A 254 15.87 -7.00 -3.27
N LYS A 255 14.55 -6.76 -3.22
CA LYS A 255 13.73 -6.30 -4.35
C LYS A 255 13.76 -4.77 -4.53
N SER A 256 14.43 -4.04 -3.64
CA SER A 256 14.63 -2.58 -3.77
C SER A 256 15.46 -2.20 -5.00
N ILE A 257 16.19 -3.14 -5.60
CA ILE A 257 16.88 -2.91 -6.87
C ILE A 257 15.94 -2.43 -7.99
N TYR A 258 14.70 -2.90 -8.02
CA TYR A 258 13.76 -2.44 -9.05
C TYR A 258 13.43 -0.96 -8.88
N LEU A 259 13.41 -0.46 -7.63
CA LEU A 259 13.22 0.96 -7.36
C LEU A 259 14.43 1.79 -7.79
N SER A 260 15.65 1.31 -7.51
CA SER A 260 16.87 2.04 -7.93
C SER A 260 17.03 2.08 -9.44
N ASN A 261 16.60 1.04 -10.16
CA ASN A 261 16.65 1.03 -11.63
C ASN A 261 15.77 2.11 -12.28
N LEU A 262 14.69 2.56 -11.61
CA LEU A 262 13.80 3.59 -12.16
C LEU A 262 14.44 4.98 -12.29
N ILE A 263 15.62 5.23 -11.70
CA ILE A 263 16.36 6.50 -11.92
C ILE A 263 16.87 6.65 -13.36
N PHE A 264 16.81 5.57 -14.13
CA PHE A 264 17.13 5.48 -15.56
C PHE A 264 15.96 4.87 -16.36
N ASP A 265 14.71 4.98 -15.89
CA ASP A 265 13.54 4.54 -16.66
C ASP A 265 13.47 5.25 -18.02
N GLU A 266 12.99 4.53 -19.03
CA GLU A 266 12.80 5.04 -20.39
C GLU A 266 11.76 6.17 -20.46
N ASP A 267 10.77 6.17 -19.55
CA ASP A 267 9.79 7.23 -19.42
C ASP A 267 10.34 8.34 -18.51
N GLU A 268 10.54 9.52 -19.09
CA GLU A 268 11.11 10.69 -18.41
C GLU A 268 10.31 11.14 -17.17
N GLU A 269 8.98 10.96 -17.17
CA GLU A 269 8.15 11.31 -16.01
C GLU A 269 8.45 10.36 -14.84
N ILE A 270 8.49 9.06 -15.09
CA ILE A 270 8.83 8.05 -14.09
C ILE A 270 10.25 8.28 -13.56
N LYS A 271 11.20 8.55 -14.47
CA LYS A 271 12.58 8.85 -14.12
C LYS A 271 12.68 10.03 -13.15
N LEU A 272 11.99 11.12 -13.44
CA LEU A 272 11.97 12.32 -12.60
C LEU A 272 11.32 12.03 -11.24
N ILE A 273 10.17 11.35 -11.23
CA ILE A 273 9.47 10.99 -9.99
C ILE A 273 10.36 10.10 -9.11
N SER A 274 11.00 9.08 -9.69
CA SER A 274 11.88 8.15 -8.95
C SER A 274 13.06 8.87 -8.32
N ARG A 275 13.75 9.74 -9.09
CA ARG A 275 14.85 10.54 -8.57
C ARG A 275 14.39 11.41 -7.39
N ASN A 276 13.28 12.12 -7.54
CA ASN A 276 12.73 12.97 -6.49
C ASN A 276 12.37 12.18 -5.22
N ILE A 277 11.77 10.99 -5.38
CA ILE A 277 11.48 10.10 -4.26
C ILE A 277 12.77 9.68 -3.54
N ILE A 278 13.79 9.27 -4.28
CA ILE A 278 15.06 8.84 -3.69
C ILE A 278 15.77 10.01 -3.00
N TYR A 279 15.79 11.21 -3.60
CA TYR A 279 16.32 12.42 -2.95
C TYR A 279 15.60 12.69 -1.62
N ASN A 280 14.26 12.70 -1.63
CA ASN A 280 13.46 12.98 -0.44
C ASN A 280 13.65 11.91 0.66
N MET A 281 13.85 10.64 0.27
CA MET A 281 14.03 9.55 1.22
C MET A 281 15.50 9.37 1.64
N SER A 282 16.46 10.03 0.99
CA SER A 282 17.89 9.86 1.25
C SER A 282 18.34 10.39 2.62
N GLU A 283 17.52 11.21 3.28
CA GLU A 283 17.75 11.64 4.65
C GLU A 283 17.74 10.45 5.64
N ASN A 284 16.95 9.42 5.34
CA ASN A 284 16.95 8.17 6.10
C ASN A 284 18.14 7.30 5.67
N ASP A 285 19.18 7.25 6.52
CA ASP A 285 20.41 6.51 6.24
C ASP A 285 20.17 5.02 5.99
N ASN A 286 19.22 4.39 6.70
CA ASN A 286 18.89 2.99 6.50
C ASN A 286 18.29 2.74 5.12
N PHE A 287 17.40 3.63 4.66
CA PHE A 287 16.80 3.56 3.33
C PHE A 287 17.88 3.64 2.24
N ILE A 288 18.69 4.70 2.23
CA ILE A 288 19.65 4.93 1.15
C ILE A 288 20.76 3.89 1.15
N VAL A 289 21.23 3.45 2.33
CA VAL A 289 22.24 2.39 2.41
C VAL A 289 21.69 1.07 1.89
N THR A 290 20.47 0.70 2.28
CA THR A 290 19.86 -0.55 1.80
C THR A 290 19.67 -0.52 0.29
N LEU A 291 19.10 0.57 -0.24
CA LEU A 291 18.87 0.72 -1.67
C LEU A 291 20.16 0.63 -2.50
N VAL A 292 21.20 1.37 -2.08
CA VAL A 292 22.49 1.39 -2.78
C VAL A 292 23.20 0.05 -2.66
N TYR A 293 23.22 -0.55 -1.46
CA TYR A 293 23.83 -1.86 -1.25
C TYR A 293 23.19 -2.92 -2.16
N GLU A 294 21.86 -3.00 -2.19
CA GLU A 294 21.16 -3.99 -3.02
C GLU A 294 21.34 -3.76 -4.53
N LYS A 295 21.42 -2.50 -4.97
CA LYS A 295 21.80 -2.17 -6.35
C LYS A 295 23.21 -2.68 -6.61
N PHE A 296 24.18 -2.31 -5.77
CA PHE A 296 25.59 -2.56 -6.01
C PHE A 296 26.01 -4.02 -5.88
N VAL A 297 25.31 -4.83 -5.07
CA VAL A 297 25.53 -6.27 -5.03
C VAL A 297 25.21 -6.93 -6.39
N LYS A 298 24.19 -6.46 -7.09
CA LYS A 298 23.70 -7.07 -8.34
C LYS A 298 24.27 -6.42 -9.60
N GLU A 299 24.29 -5.10 -9.66
CA GLU A 299 24.66 -4.34 -10.85
C GLU A 299 25.20 -2.94 -10.48
N ILE A 300 26.36 -2.58 -11.02
CA ILE A 300 26.98 -1.26 -10.83
C ILE A 300 27.41 -0.71 -12.18
N ASN A 301 26.90 0.47 -12.53
CA ASN A 301 27.42 1.28 -13.64
C ASN A 301 27.98 2.60 -13.12
N ASN A 302 28.85 3.25 -13.91
CA ASN A 302 29.41 4.56 -13.53
C ASN A 302 28.33 5.62 -13.30
N SER A 303 27.25 5.58 -14.09
CA SER A 303 26.10 6.47 -13.92
C SER A 303 25.37 6.26 -12.60
N ASP A 304 25.27 5.02 -12.10
CA ASP A 304 24.70 4.73 -10.78
C ASP A 304 25.56 5.39 -9.69
N LEU A 305 26.88 5.20 -9.76
CA LEU A 305 27.81 5.80 -8.80
C LEU A 305 27.69 7.31 -8.77
N ASP A 306 27.63 7.95 -9.95
CA ASP A 306 27.56 9.41 -10.04
C ASP A 306 26.24 9.96 -9.47
N PHE A 307 25.14 9.20 -9.55
CA PHE A 307 23.86 9.58 -8.94
C PHE A 307 23.82 9.33 -7.42
N PHE A 308 24.29 8.17 -6.94
CA PHE A 308 24.13 7.77 -5.54
C PHE A 308 25.23 8.32 -4.61
N LEU A 309 26.45 8.52 -5.08
CA LEU A 309 27.56 9.01 -4.25
C LEU A 309 27.26 10.33 -3.51
N PRO A 310 26.66 11.35 -4.17
CA PRO A 310 26.28 12.59 -3.50
C PRO A 310 25.25 12.40 -2.37
N LEU A 311 24.45 11.33 -2.43
CA LEU A 311 23.41 11.02 -1.44
C LEU A 311 23.93 10.32 -0.20
N LEU A 312 25.14 9.75 -0.27
CA LEU A 312 25.71 8.95 0.81
C LEU A 312 26.62 9.79 1.69
N LYS A 313 26.33 9.78 3.00
CA LYS A 313 27.26 10.26 4.04
C LYS A 313 28.52 9.39 4.08
N GLU A 314 29.62 9.93 4.58
CA GLU A 314 30.92 9.24 4.67
C GLU A 314 30.82 7.87 5.36
N LYS A 315 30.18 7.82 6.54
CA LYS A 315 29.95 6.56 7.27
C LYS A 315 29.10 5.55 6.51
N SER A 316 28.12 6.03 5.73
CA SER A 316 27.25 5.19 4.91
C SER A 316 28.03 4.53 3.77
N ARG A 317 28.95 5.28 3.14
CA ARG A 317 29.90 4.76 2.14
C ARG A 317 30.79 3.68 2.72
N GLU A 318 31.35 3.95 3.90
CA GLU A 318 32.19 3.01 4.64
C GLU A 318 31.47 1.69 4.96
N MET A 319 30.23 1.79 5.45
CA MET A 319 29.40 0.62 5.77
C MET A 319 29.04 -0.19 4.52
N ILE A 320 28.66 0.47 3.42
CA ILE A 320 28.34 -0.20 2.15
C ILE A 320 29.56 -0.97 1.64
N PHE A 321 30.73 -0.31 1.62
CA PHE A 321 31.96 -0.92 1.12
C PHE A 321 32.38 -2.13 1.97
N LEU A 322 32.34 -2.02 3.31
CA LEU A 322 32.58 -3.15 4.22
C LEU A 322 31.67 -4.34 3.92
N LYS A 323 30.37 -4.09 3.72
CA LYS A 323 29.41 -5.15 3.39
C LYS A 323 29.74 -5.78 2.03
N LEU A 324 30.00 -4.96 1.02
CA LEU A 324 30.31 -5.43 -0.34
C LEU A 324 31.62 -6.20 -0.43
N ILE A 325 32.66 -5.84 0.32
CA ILE A 325 33.91 -6.62 0.35
C ILE A 325 33.64 -8.07 0.77
N LYS A 326 32.72 -8.27 1.72
CA LYS A 326 32.38 -9.59 2.26
C LYS A 326 31.45 -10.39 1.34
N THR A 327 30.65 -9.71 0.52
CA THR A 327 29.56 -10.36 -0.24
C THR A 327 29.72 -10.33 -1.75
N SER A 328 30.44 -9.36 -2.31
CA SER A 328 30.55 -9.15 -3.75
C SER A 328 31.69 -9.96 -4.37
N GLN A 329 31.45 -10.52 -5.55
CA GLN A 329 32.42 -11.33 -6.30
C GLN A 329 33.22 -10.50 -7.32
N ASN A 330 32.85 -9.23 -7.55
CA ASN A 330 33.44 -8.40 -8.60
C ASN A 330 34.53 -7.45 -8.04
N LYS A 331 35.78 -7.92 -8.09
CA LYS A 331 36.95 -7.21 -7.55
C LYS A 331 37.24 -5.88 -8.24
N ASP A 332 36.99 -5.78 -9.55
CA ASP A 332 37.27 -4.55 -10.30
C ASP A 332 36.29 -3.43 -9.94
N MET A 333 35.03 -3.78 -9.66
CA MET A 333 34.04 -2.83 -9.14
C MET A 333 34.41 -2.33 -7.74
N LEU A 334 34.86 -3.21 -6.86
CA LEU A 334 35.34 -2.81 -5.52
C LEU A 334 36.52 -1.84 -5.60
N LYS A 335 37.42 -1.98 -6.57
CA LYS A 335 38.51 -1.01 -6.80
C LYS A 335 37.99 0.36 -7.23
N VAL A 336 37.02 0.40 -8.16
CA VAL A 336 36.40 1.66 -8.58
C VAL A 336 35.71 2.35 -7.41
N MET A 337 34.99 1.59 -6.59
CA MET A 337 34.34 2.10 -5.39
C MET A 337 35.35 2.63 -4.38
N TYR A 338 36.43 1.90 -4.11
CA TYR A 338 37.51 2.36 -3.21
C TYR A 338 38.05 3.73 -3.65
N ASN A 339 38.31 3.91 -4.94
CA ASN A 339 38.82 5.17 -5.47
C ASN A 339 37.78 6.31 -5.41
N LYS A 340 36.49 6.02 -5.61
CA LYS A 340 35.42 7.04 -5.64
C LYS A 340 34.80 7.36 -4.27
N PHE A 341 34.81 6.42 -3.33
CA PHE A 341 34.08 6.57 -2.05
C PHE A 341 34.75 7.58 -1.09
N ASN A 342 36.03 7.92 -1.33
CA ASN A 342 36.83 8.85 -0.52
C ASN A 342 36.71 8.56 0.98
N MET A 343 37.18 7.37 1.36
CA MET A 343 36.99 6.77 2.68
C MET A 343 38.03 7.29 3.67
N SER A 344 37.72 7.28 4.97
CA SER A 344 38.66 7.81 5.98
C SER A 344 39.91 6.94 6.11
N GLU A 345 41.06 7.56 6.40
CA GLU A 345 42.32 6.83 6.63
C GLU A 345 42.21 5.86 7.82
N LYS A 346 41.42 6.24 8.84
CA LYS A 346 41.14 5.38 9.99
C LYS A 346 40.45 4.09 9.56
N PHE A 347 39.39 4.21 8.77
CA PHE A 347 38.67 3.05 8.25
C PHE A 347 39.57 2.14 7.39
N ILE A 348 40.37 2.72 6.49
CA ILE A 348 41.30 1.95 5.64
C ILE A 348 42.29 1.16 6.52
N ASN A 349 42.80 1.79 7.58
CA ASN A 349 43.67 1.13 8.55
C ASN A 349 42.99 -0.01 9.31
N ASP A 350 41.69 0.10 9.58
CA ASP A 350 40.93 -0.96 10.25
C ASP A 350 40.69 -2.17 9.34
N ILE A 351 40.49 -1.95 8.04
CA ILE A 351 40.17 -3.03 7.08
C ILE A 351 41.39 -3.63 6.36
N LYS A 352 42.56 -2.98 6.36
CA LYS A 352 43.77 -3.45 5.64
C LYS A 352 44.22 -4.86 6.03
N HIS A 353 43.84 -5.32 7.22
CA HIS A 353 44.19 -6.63 7.74
C HIS A 353 43.28 -7.75 7.21
N MET A 354 42.09 -7.41 6.70
CA MET A 354 41.12 -8.37 6.16
C MET A 354 41.65 -9.03 4.88
N GLU A 355 41.50 -10.35 4.77
CA GLU A 355 41.97 -11.11 3.61
C GLU A 355 41.26 -10.67 2.33
N GLU A 356 39.95 -10.44 2.42
CA GLU A 356 39.10 -9.97 1.32
C GLU A 356 39.55 -8.62 0.77
N PHE A 357 40.05 -7.73 1.64
CA PHE A 357 40.59 -6.44 1.24
C PHE A 357 41.98 -6.57 0.58
N LYS A 358 42.86 -7.42 1.13
CA LYS A 358 44.19 -7.68 0.54
C LYS A 358 44.07 -8.25 -0.88
N ILE A 359 43.05 -9.06 -1.14
CA ILE A 359 42.77 -9.65 -2.46
C ILE A 359 42.47 -8.56 -3.53
N LEU A 360 42.09 -7.34 -3.14
CA LEU A 360 41.87 -6.24 -4.08
C LEU A 360 43.17 -5.65 -4.63
N GLY A 361 44.32 -5.85 -3.98
CA GLY A 361 45.62 -5.38 -4.47
C GLY A 361 45.73 -3.85 -4.62
N VAL A 362 45.02 -3.10 -3.76
CA VAL A 362 44.98 -1.62 -3.77
C VAL A 362 45.92 -1.01 -2.71
N CYS A 363 46.65 -1.86 -1.98
CA CYS A 363 47.68 -1.48 -1.02
C CYS A 363 48.98 -2.24 -1.29
#